data_AF-A0A1Y2T7H3-F1
#
_entry.id   AF-A0A1Y2T7H3-F1
#
_cell.length_a   1.000
_cell.length_b   1.000
_cell.length_c   1.000
_cell.angle_alpha   90.00
_cell.angle_beta   90.00
_cell.angle_gamma   90.00
#
_symmetry.space_group_name_H-M   'P 1'
#
loop_
_entity.id
_entity.type
_entity.pdbx_description
1 polymer ?
#
loop_
_entity_poly.entity_id
_entity_poly.type
_entity_poly.pdbx_seq_one_letter_code
_entity_poly.pdbx_strand_id
1 'polypeptide(L)' 'YHQYSVFISLLLSRGWMTVHPKDTHLARIKFCQSYLNKVYIMHIFEELKPYCDKNPYSSTQIIKGKPADEILISTK' A
#
# COMPACT_ATOMS: atom_id res chain seq x y z
N TYR A 1 16.24 8.66 -5.10
CA TYR A 1 15.78 9.66 -4.10
C TYR A 1 14.28 9.86 -4.11
N HIS A 2 13.65 10.16 -5.25
CA HIS A 2 12.21 10.43 -5.33
C HIS A 2 11.32 9.30 -4.75
N GLN A 3 11.57 8.04 -5.12
CA GLN A 3 10.77 6.92 -4.60
C GLN A 3 10.96 6.66 -3.10
N TYR A 4 12.13 6.96 -2.54
CA TYR A 4 12.35 6.89 -1.08
C TYR A 4 11.45 7.89 -0.34
N SER A 5 11.32 9.13 -0.84
CA SER A 5 10.38 10.10 -0.26
C SER A 5 8.92 9.67 -0.42
N VAL A 6 8.57 9.01 -1.53
CA VAL A 6 7.22 8.45 -1.73
C VAL A 6 6.94 7.37 -0.69
N PHE A 7 7.85 6.41 -0.49
CA PHE A 7 7.69 5.37 0.53
C PHE A 7 7.54 5.93 1.95
N ILE A 8 8.35 6.92 2.33
CA ILE A 8 8.25 7.56 3.65
C ILE A 8 6.90 8.27 3.78
N SER A 9 6.45 9.00 2.76
CA SER A 9 5.16 9.70 2.77
C SER A 9 3.97 8.73 2.87
N LEU A 10 4.06 7.57 2.22
CA LEU A 10 3.05 6.52 2.33
C LEU A 10 3.02 5.91 3.73
N LEU A 11 4.18 5.64 4.34
CA LEU A 11 4.28 5.13 5.71
C LEU A 11 3.71 6.12 6.75
N LEU A 12 3.93 7.42 6.55
CA LEU A 12 3.39 8.46 7.46
C LEU A 12 1.88 8.70 7.31
N SER A 13 1.23 8.13 6.29
CA SER A 13 -0.20 8.34 6.04
C SER A 13 -1.04 7.12 6.45
N ARG A 14 -1.27 6.18 5.53
CA ARG A 14 -2.04 4.93 5.77
C ARG A 14 -1.27 3.69 5.32
N GLY A 15 0.06 3.80 5.28
CA GLY A 15 0.96 2.70 4.98
C GLY A 15 1.40 1.97 6.25
N TRP A 16 1.71 0.69 6.11
CA TRP A 16 2.32 -0.10 7.17
C TRP A 16 3.35 -1.06 6.57
N MET A 17 4.32 -1.42 7.39
CA MET A 17 5.34 -2.39 7.03
C MET A 17 4.97 -3.76 7.60
N THR A 18 5.07 -4.80 6.78
CA THR A 18 4.97 -6.19 7.22
C THR A 18 6.30 -6.88 6.99
N VAL A 19 6.90 -7.38 8.07
CA VAL A 19 8.15 -8.16 8.00
C VAL A 19 7.81 -9.64 7.91
N HIS A 20 8.48 -10.38 7.05
CA HIS A 20 8.26 -11.80 6.92
C HIS A 20 8.69 -12.54 8.22
N PRO A 21 7.85 -13.41 8.80
CA PRO A 21 8.10 -13.98 10.12
C PRO A 21 9.32 -14.92 10.17
N LYS A 22 9.74 -15.47 9.02
CA LYS A 22 10.90 -16.37 8.92
C LYS A 22 12.15 -15.68 8.36
N ASP A 23 12.00 -14.51 7.76
CA ASP A 23 13.11 -13.80 7.13
C ASP A 23 12.94 -12.30 7.38
N THR A 24 13.68 -11.80 8.37
CA THR A 24 13.60 -10.41 8.79
C THR A 24 14.18 -9.44 7.76
N HIS A 25 14.90 -9.93 6.75
CA HIS A 25 15.39 -9.11 5.64
C HIS A 25 14.30 -8.84 4.58
N LEU A 26 13.21 -9.61 4.60
CA LEU A 26 12.07 -9.43 3.70
C LEU A 26 11.01 -8.56 4.36
N ALA A 27 11.17 -7.25 4.23
CA ALA A 27 10.18 -6.26 4.64
C ALA A 27 9.36 -5.80 3.44
N ARG A 28 8.03 -5.86 3.58
CA ARG A 28 7.08 -5.37 2.57
C ARG A 28 6.38 -4.13 3.08
N ILE A 29 6.30 -3.11 2.23
CA ILE A 29 5.48 -1.94 2.50
C ILE A 29 4.12 -2.20 1.86
N LYS A 30 3.07 -2.02 2.66
CA LYS A 30 1.69 -2.09 2.24
C LYS A 30 1.05 -0.72 2.44
N PHE A 31 0.17 -0.36 1.52
CA PHE A 31 -0.56 0.89 1.60
C PHE A 31 -2.00 0.65 1.15
N CYS A 32 -2.96 1.27 1.83
CA CYS A 32 -4.35 1.27 1.40
C CYS A 32 -4.91 2.68 1.30
N GLN A 33 -5.88 2.85 0.38
CA GLN A 33 -6.74 4.02 0.34
C GLN A 33 -8.18 3.60 0.11
N SER A 34 -9.12 4.42 0.58
CA SER A 34 -10.52 4.34 0.19
C SER A 34 -10.65 4.38 -1.33
N TYR A 35 -11.62 3.62 -1.84
CA TYR A 35 -11.96 3.60 -3.26
C TYR A 35 -12.30 5.00 -3.83
N LEU A 36 -12.75 5.93 -2.98
CA LEU A 36 -12.98 7.34 -3.35
C LEU A 36 -11.71 8.01 -3.88
N ASN A 37 -10.53 7.57 -3.42
CA ASN A 37 -9.23 8.08 -3.84
C ASN A 37 -8.53 7.15 -4.86
N LYS A 38 -9.30 6.41 -5.66
CA LYS A 38 -8.75 5.44 -6.64
C LYS A 38 -7.74 6.06 -7.61
N VAL A 39 -7.93 7.31 -8.02
CA VAL A 39 -7.03 7.99 -8.97
C VAL A 39 -5.66 8.20 -8.33
N TYR A 40 -5.63 8.62 -7.07
CA TYR A 40 -4.40 8.82 -6.30
C TYR A 40 -3.64 7.50 -6.12
N ILE A 41 -4.32 6.43 -5.67
CA ILE A 41 -3.64 5.16 -5.43
C ILE A 41 -3.13 4.52 -6.73
N MET A 42 -3.83 4.69 -7.86
CA MET A 42 -3.35 4.23 -9.16
C MET A 42 -2.14 5.03 -9.65
N HIS A 43 -2.09 6.34 -9.39
CA HIS A 43 -0.92 7.15 -9.70
C HIS A 43 0.31 6.71 -8.89
N ILE A 44 0.14 6.50 -7.58
CA ILE A 44 1.19 5.94 -6.71
C ILE A 44 1.61 4.54 -7.19
N PHE A 45 0.66 3.71 -7.63
CA PHE A 45 0.99 2.40 -8.18
C PHE A 45 1.88 2.50 -9.41
N GLU A 46 1.58 3.39 -10.36
CA GLU A 46 2.42 3.58 -11.55
C GLU A 46 3.86 3.97 -11.17
N GLU A 47 4.05 4.83 -10.17
CA GLU A 47 5.38 5.19 -9.67
C GLU A 47 6.11 4.03 -8.99
N LEU A 48 5.38 3.17 -8.28
CA LEU A 48 5.92 2.06 -7.48
C LEU A 48 5.89 0.72 -8.20
N LYS A 49 5.35 0.64 -9.42
CA LYS A 49 5.16 -0.58 -10.20
C LYS A 49 6.40 -1.48 -10.26
N PRO A 50 7.65 -0.96 -10.40
CA PRO A 50 8.84 -1.81 -10.38
C PRO A 50 9.07 -2.56 -9.04
N TYR A 51 8.55 -2.00 -7.95
CA TYR A 51 8.69 -2.50 -6.57
C TYR A 51 7.49 -3.32 -6.10
N CYS A 52 6.48 -3.53 -6.94
CA CYS A 52 5.30 -4.31 -6.63
C CYS A 52 5.32 -5.66 -7.33
N ASP A 53 4.89 -6.71 -6.63
CA ASP A 53 4.71 -8.05 -7.20
C ASP A 53 3.35 -8.23 -7.87
N LYS A 54 2.37 -7.41 -7.49
CA LYS A 54 0.96 -7.56 -7.87
C LYS A 54 0.34 -6.20 -8.17
N ASN A 55 -0.66 -6.22 -9.04
CA ASN A 55 -1.51 -5.06 -9.29
C ASN A 55 -2.32 -4.70 -8.02
N PRO A 56 -2.78 -3.43 -7.90
CA PRO A 56 -3.63 -3.03 -6.81
C PRO A 56 -4.89 -3.88 -6.77
N TYR A 57 -5.33 -4.27 -5.57
CA TYR A 57 -6.52 -5.11 -5.40
C TYR A 57 -7.49 -4.47 -4.42
N SER A 58 -8.79 -4.65 -4.68
CA SER A 58 -9.83 -4.19 -3.76
C SER A 58 -9.89 -5.09 -2.53
N SER A 59 -10.01 -4.47 -1.36
CA SER A 59 -10.19 -5.12 -0.08
C SER A 59 -11.29 -4.38 0.67
N THR A 60 -12.33 -5.12 1.07
CA THR A 60 -13.34 -4.59 1.97
C THR A 60 -12.87 -4.84 3.40
N GLN A 61 -12.57 -3.77 4.13
CA GLN A 61 -12.19 -3.85 5.54
C GLN A 61 -13.29 -3.29 6.43
N ILE A 62 -13.47 -3.86 7.62
CA ILE A 62 -14.38 -3.31 8.62
C ILE A 62 -13.63 -2.24 9.39
N ILE A 63 -13.92 -0.97 9.10
CA ILE A 63 -13.33 0.18 9.78
C ILE A 63 -14.39 0.78 10.70
N LYS A 64 -14.11 0.79 12.02
CA LYS A 64 -15.04 1.30 13.05
C LYS A 64 -16.44 0.68 12.96
N GLY A 65 -16.52 -0.63 12.68
CA GLY A 65 -17.79 -1.36 12.59
C GLY A 65 -18.58 -1.14 11.29
N LYS A 66 -18.03 -0.43 10.30
CA LYS A 66 -18.65 -0.25 8.98
C LYS A 66 -17.77 -0.86 7.89
N PRO A 67 -18.36 -1.51 6.86
CA PRO A 67 -17.59 -1.93 5.70
C PRO A 67 -17.07 -0.69 4.96
N ALA A 68 -15.78 -0.70 4.65
CA ALA A 68 -15.12 0.31 3.86
C ALA A 68 -14.42 -0.37 2.69
N ASP A 69 -14.75 0.05 1.48
CA ASP A 69 -14.06 -0.40 0.28
C ASP A 69 -12.75 0.36 0.11
N GLU A 70 -11.66 -0.38 0.13
CA GLU A 70 -10.31 0.14 -0.02
C GLU A 70 -9.59 -0.56 -1.17
N ILE A 71 -8.65 0.14 -1.79
CA ILE A 71 -7.69 -0.42 -2.73
C ILE A 71 -6.37 -0.56 -1.98
N LEU A 72 -5.68 -1.68 -2.19
CA LEU A 72 -4.46 -2.02 -1.49
C LEU A 72 -3.32 -2.29 -2.48
N ILE A 73 -2.13 -1.76 -2.17
CA ILE A 73 -0.88 -1.99 -2.88
C ILE A 73 0.11 -2.63 -1.90
N SER A 74 0.88 -3.62 -2.38
CA SER A 74 1.96 -4.26 -1.62
C SER A 74 3.23 -4.30 -2.46
N THR A 75 4.36 -3.96 -1.84
CA THR A 75 5.68 -4.20 -2.43
C THR A 75 6.08 -5.67 -2.35
N LYS A 76 7.15 -6.02 -3.07
CA LYS A 76 7.83 -7.33 -3.03
C LYS A 76 8.43 -7.63 -1.67
#